data_AF-A0AA40NE44-F1
#
_entry.id   AF-A0AA40NE44-F1
#
_cell.length_a   1.000
_cell.length_b   1.000
_cell.length_c   1.000
_cell.angle_alpha   90.00
_cell.angle_beta   90.00
_cell.angle_gamma   90.00
#
_symmetry.space_group_name_H-M   'P 1'
#
loop_
_entity.id
_entity.type
_entity.pdbx_description
1 polymer ?
#
loop_
_entity_poly.entity_id
_entity_poly.type
_entity_poly.pdbx_seq_one_letter_code
_entity_poly.pdbx_strand_id
1 'polypeptide(L)'
;PIESIRPAWLTPTVNNIAADLMVRINNAGAANAMNLCCTALLASRQRSLTREQLTEQLDCYLSLLRNVPYAADSTVPAQSASELIDHALQMNKFEVEKDTIGDIIILPREQAVLMTYYRNNIAHMLVLPSLMAAIVTQHRRISRVALQQHIDALYPMLKAELFLRWERDELAGVIDELASEMQRQGLITLQDGELHINPARSRTLQLLAAGARE
;
A
#
# COMPACT_ATOMS: atom_id res chain seq x y z
N PRO A 1 -20.59 19.84 46.74
CA PRO A 1 -20.20 20.08 45.33
C PRO A 1 -21.23 19.44 44.40
N ILE A 2 -21.89 20.23 43.55
CA ILE A 2 -22.78 19.68 42.52
C ILE A 2 -21.87 19.06 41.46
N GLU A 3 -21.88 17.73 41.36
CA GLU A 3 -21.17 17.00 40.31
C GLU A 3 -21.69 17.50 38.95
N SER A 4 -20.80 18.02 38.11
CA SER A 4 -21.23 18.44 36.78
C SER A 4 -21.53 17.20 35.94
N ILE A 5 -22.79 17.05 35.55
CA ILE A 5 -23.23 15.94 34.72
C ILE A 5 -22.60 16.13 33.34
N ARG A 6 -21.78 15.17 32.90
CA ARG A 6 -21.20 15.18 31.55
C ARG A 6 -22.35 15.20 30.52
N PRO A 7 -22.43 16.21 29.63
CA PRO A 7 -23.49 16.27 28.64
C PRO A 7 -23.45 15.06 27.70
N ALA A 8 -24.62 14.51 27.37
CA ALA A 8 -24.74 13.34 26.50
C ALA A 8 -24.15 13.54 25.10
N TRP A 9 -24.08 14.80 24.63
CA TRP A 9 -23.48 15.15 23.33
C TRP A 9 -21.95 15.13 23.34
N LEU A 10 -21.28 15.21 24.50
CA LEU A 10 -19.83 15.46 24.52
C LEU A 10 -19.02 14.28 23.97
N THR A 11 -19.28 13.06 24.46
CA THR A 11 -18.59 11.86 23.99
C THR A 11 -18.76 11.60 22.48
N PRO A 12 -19.98 11.60 21.90
CA PRO A 12 -20.12 11.38 20.46
C PRO A 12 -19.46 12.49 19.64
N THR A 13 -19.52 13.76 20.07
CA THR A 13 -18.83 14.85 19.36
C THR A 13 -17.31 14.67 19.38
N VAL A 14 -16.72 14.32 20.53
CA VAL A 14 -15.27 14.06 20.62
C VAL A 14 -14.86 12.88 19.72
N ASN A 15 -15.64 11.80 19.70
CA ASN A 15 -15.36 10.64 18.86
C ASN A 15 -15.42 10.98 17.36
N ASN A 16 -16.41 11.78 16.95
CA ASN A 16 -16.54 12.22 15.55
C ASN A 16 -15.35 13.07 15.12
N ILE A 17 -14.95 14.04 15.96
CA ILE A 17 -13.77 14.87 15.68
C ILE A 17 -12.50 14.03 15.60
N ALA A 18 -12.34 13.05 16.49
CA ALA A 18 -11.20 12.15 16.47
C ALA A 18 -11.16 11.32 15.18
N ALA A 19 -12.30 10.78 14.72
CA ALA A 19 -12.40 10.06 13.47
C ALA A 19 -12.03 10.95 12.27
N ASP A 20 -12.57 12.16 12.20
CA ASP A 20 -12.27 13.14 11.15
C ASP A 20 -10.78 13.52 11.14
N LEU A 21 -10.18 13.69 12.32
CA LEU A 21 -8.76 14.00 12.46
C LEU A 21 -7.89 12.86 11.93
N MET A 22 -8.20 11.62 12.27
CA MET A 22 -7.44 10.45 11.79
C MET A 22 -7.50 10.31 10.27
N VAL A 23 -8.67 10.51 9.65
CA VAL A 23 -8.81 10.51 8.18
C VAL A 23 -7.96 11.63 7.56
N ARG A 24 -7.97 12.84 8.14
CA ARG A 24 -7.17 13.98 7.65
C ARG A 24 -5.67 13.75 7.80
N ILE A 25 -5.22 13.13 8.88
CA ILE A 25 -3.82 12.72 9.06
C ILE A 25 -3.41 11.76 7.93
N ASN A 26 -4.26 10.78 7.62
CA ASN A 26 -4.00 9.80 6.57
C ASN A 26 -4.03 10.42 5.17
N ASN A 27 -4.92 11.39 4.92
CA ASN A 27 -4.94 12.15 3.67
C ASN A 27 -3.62 12.92 3.43
N ALA A 28 -3.03 13.46 4.50
CA ALA A 28 -1.71 14.11 4.47
C ALA A 28 -0.52 13.12 4.53
N GLY A 29 -0.74 11.84 4.21
CA GLY A 29 0.30 10.80 4.22
C GLY A 29 1.46 11.13 3.28
N ALA A 30 2.70 10.92 3.77
CA ALA A 30 3.92 11.25 3.05
C ALA A 30 4.79 10.01 2.85
N ALA A 31 4.84 9.50 1.61
CA ALA A 31 5.72 8.40 1.26
C ALA A 31 7.17 8.89 1.11
N ASN A 32 8.11 8.09 1.58
CA ASN A 32 9.54 8.32 1.40
C ASN A 32 10.31 7.02 1.15
N ALA A 33 11.62 7.14 0.93
CA ALA A 33 12.52 6.02 0.66
C ALA A 33 12.41 4.88 1.69
N MET A 34 12.38 5.22 3.00
CA MET A 34 12.26 4.23 4.06
C MET A 34 10.91 3.52 4.01
N ASN A 35 9.81 4.25 3.90
CA ASN A 35 8.48 3.63 3.86
C ASN A 35 8.39 2.61 2.72
N LEU A 36 8.83 3.00 1.52
CA LEU A 36 8.73 2.17 0.31
C LEU A 36 9.64 0.94 0.36
N CYS A 37 10.91 1.11 0.73
CA CYS A 37 11.85 -0.02 0.87
C CYS A 37 11.38 -1.02 1.93
N CYS A 38 10.93 -0.53 3.09
CA CYS A 38 10.45 -1.40 4.17
C CYS A 38 9.18 -2.14 3.77
N THR A 39 8.27 -1.48 3.06
CA THR A 39 7.05 -2.10 2.55
C THR A 39 7.38 -3.27 1.60
N ALA A 40 8.32 -3.08 0.68
CA ALA A 40 8.75 -4.14 -0.24
C ALA A 40 9.49 -5.29 0.48
N LEU A 41 10.41 -4.96 1.38
CA LEU A 41 11.24 -5.94 2.06
C LEU A 41 10.42 -6.75 3.07
N LEU A 42 9.57 -6.12 3.90
CA LEU A 42 8.72 -6.83 4.87
C LEU A 42 7.76 -7.81 4.18
N ALA A 43 7.22 -7.44 3.01
CA ALA A 43 6.38 -8.29 2.18
C ALA A 43 7.12 -9.52 1.58
N SER A 44 8.46 -9.46 1.48
CA SER A 44 9.27 -10.54 0.92
C SER A 44 9.52 -11.65 1.95
N ARG A 45 9.50 -12.91 1.50
CA ARG A 45 9.58 -14.11 2.37
C ARG A 45 10.80 -14.11 3.32
N GLN A 46 11.94 -13.62 2.85
CA GLN A 46 13.19 -13.61 3.61
C GLN A 46 13.57 -12.21 4.12
N ARG A 47 12.70 -11.21 3.95
CA ARG A 47 13.06 -9.79 4.15
C ARG A 47 14.25 -9.35 3.31
N SER A 48 14.35 -9.91 2.11
CA SER A 48 15.43 -9.63 1.18
C SER A 48 14.94 -9.67 -0.26
N LEU A 49 15.51 -8.80 -1.08
CA LEU A 49 15.26 -8.70 -2.51
C LEU A 49 16.57 -8.34 -3.21
N THR A 50 16.75 -8.79 -4.46
CA THR A 50 17.83 -8.24 -5.29
C THR A 50 17.56 -6.76 -5.55
N ARG A 51 18.61 -5.98 -5.84
CA ARG A 51 18.45 -4.56 -6.19
C ARG A 51 17.49 -4.34 -7.35
N GLU A 52 17.55 -5.19 -8.36
CA GLU A 52 16.62 -5.17 -9.49
C GLU A 52 15.18 -5.39 -9.02
N GLN A 53 14.91 -6.44 -8.24
CA GLN A 53 13.56 -6.74 -7.73
C GLN A 53 13.01 -5.64 -6.83
N LEU A 54 13.86 -5.06 -5.97
CA LEU A 54 13.47 -3.94 -5.13
C LEU A 54 13.16 -2.70 -5.96
N THR A 55 13.96 -2.42 -7.01
CA THR A 55 13.72 -1.31 -7.94
C THR A 55 12.39 -1.48 -8.65
N GLU A 56 12.11 -2.65 -9.22
CA GLU A 56 10.83 -2.94 -9.88
C GLU A 56 9.63 -2.78 -8.93
N GLN A 57 9.78 -3.22 -7.68
CA GLN A 57 8.71 -3.07 -6.68
C GLN A 57 8.48 -1.61 -6.28
N LEU A 58 9.54 -0.83 -6.14
CA LEU A 58 9.43 0.60 -5.84
C LEU A 58 8.84 1.37 -7.02
N ASP A 59 9.20 1.04 -8.26
CA ASP A 59 8.59 1.66 -9.45
C ASP A 59 7.09 1.37 -9.53
N CYS A 60 6.66 0.16 -9.14
CA CYS A 60 5.25 -0.20 -9.00
C CYS A 60 4.53 0.70 -7.98
N TYR A 61 5.07 0.80 -6.75
CA TYR A 61 4.49 1.64 -5.70
C TYR A 61 4.47 3.13 -6.09
N LEU A 62 5.57 3.66 -6.61
CA LEU A 62 5.66 5.05 -7.05
C LEU A 62 4.65 5.34 -8.16
N SER A 63 4.51 4.45 -9.14
CA SER A 63 3.57 4.62 -10.24
C SER A 63 2.12 4.61 -9.74
N LEU A 64 1.76 3.68 -8.84
CA LEU A 64 0.44 3.67 -8.19
C LEU A 64 0.17 4.98 -7.46
N LEU A 65 1.09 5.40 -6.59
CA LEU A 65 0.90 6.57 -5.74
C LEU A 65 0.95 7.91 -6.51
N ARG A 66 1.66 7.97 -7.64
CA ARG A 66 1.74 9.18 -8.49
C ARG A 66 0.57 9.29 -9.47
N ASN A 67 0.15 8.17 -10.08
CA ASN A 67 -0.88 8.19 -11.12
C ASN A 67 -2.29 8.03 -10.56
N VAL A 68 -2.44 7.41 -9.39
CA VAL A 68 -3.70 7.32 -8.65
C VAL A 68 -3.45 7.79 -7.20
N PRO A 69 -3.27 9.10 -6.98
CA PRO A 69 -2.92 9.63 -5.67
C PRO A 69 -3.96 9.30 -4.61
N TYR A 70 -3.52 8.90 -3.42
CA TYR A 70 -4.42 8.59 -2.31
C TYR A 70 -5.29 9.78 -1.95
N ALA A 71 -4.68 10.97 -1.80
CA ALA A 71 -5.39 12.22 -1.57
C ALA A 71 -4.64 13.43 -2.14
N ALA A 72 -5.32 14.56 -2.31
CA ALA A 72 -4.74 15.77 -2.89
C ALA A 72 -3.58 16.35 -2.05
N ASP A 73 -3.61 16.09 -0.75
CA ASP A 73 -2.66 16.47 0.28
C ASP A 73 -1.60 15.38 0.57
N SER A 74 -1.70 14.21 -0.07
CA SER A 74 -0.69 13.17 0.05
C SER A 74 0.56 13.51 -0.76
N THR A 75 1.73 13.10 -0.27
CA THR A 75 3.01 13.38 -0.94
C THR A 75 3.75 12.10 -1.29
N VAL A 76 4.36 12.11 -2.48
CA VAL A 76 5.12 11.00 -3.04
C VAL A 76 6.45 11.58 -3.55
N PRO A 77 7.59 10.90 -3.33
CA PRO A 77 8.88 11.42 -3.78
C PRO A 77 8.89 11.60 -5.30
N ALA A 78 9.67 12.56 -5.82
CA ALA A 78 9.88 12.74 -7.26
C ALA A 78 11.05 11.90 -7.79
N GLN A 79 11.95 11.48 -6.90
CA GLN A 79 13.12 10.66 -7.22
C GLN A 79 12.74 9.31 -7.84
N SER A 80 13.63 8.75 -8.65
CA SER A 80 13.51 7.39 -9.19
C SER A 80 13.61 6.34 -8.08
N ALA A 81 13.13 5.13 -8.34
CA ALA A 81 13.27 4.00 -7.42
C ALA A 81 14.73 3.74 -7.04
N SER A 82 15.66 3.79 -8.01
CA SER A 82 17.09 3.60 -7.74
C SER A 82 17.65 4.66 -6.78
N GLU A 83 17.33 5.94 -6.99
CA GLU A 83 17.79 7.03 -6.10
C GLU A 83 17.21 6.88 -4.69
N LEU A 84 15.96 6.44 -4.56
CA LEU A 84 15.35 6.18 -3.26
C LEU A 84 16.01 4.99 -2.55
N ILE A 85 16.37 3.93 -3.28
CA ILE A 85 17.11 2.80 -2.72
C ILE A 85 18.47 3.28 -2.23
N ASP A 86 19.20 4.05 -3.02
CA ASP A 86 20.52 4.58 -2.63
C ASP A 86 20.42 5.45 -1.38
N HIS A 87 19.42 6.33 -1.32
CA HIS A 87 19.18 7.15 -0.13
C HIS A 87 18.82 6.29 1.10
N ALA A 88 17.97 5.27 0.95
CA ALA A 88 17.59 4.37 2.03
C ALA A 88 18.80 3.58 2.57
N LEU A 89 19.71 3.15 1.70
CA LEU A 89 20.93 2.44 2.09
C LEU A 89 21.88 3.32 2.91
N GLN A 90 21.94 4.63 2.66
CA GLN A 90 22.74 5.58 3.45
C GLN A 90 22.27 5.72 4.91
N MET A 91 21.02 5.34 5.21
CA MET A 91 20.46 5.43 6.55
C MET A 91 20.93 4.29 7.49
N ASN A 92 21.74 3.35 6.99
CA ASN A 92 22.31 2.23 7.75
C ASN A 92 21.27 1.37 8.49
N LYS A 93 20.12 1.14 7.84
CA LYS A 93 19.03 0.28 8.34
C LYS A 93 18.88 -1.03 7.57
N PHE A 94 19.61 -1.18 6.48
CA PHE A 94 19.60 -2.35 5.61
C PHE A 94 21.03 -2.87 5.45
N GLU A 95 21.15 -4.15 5.16
CA GLU A 95 22.41 -4.79 4.79
C GLU A 95 22.44 -5.01 3.28
N VAL A 96 23.64 -4.97 2.71
CA VAL A 96 23.89 -5.27 1.30
C VAL A 96 24.85 -6.45 1.22
N GLU A 97 24.37 -7.57 0.71
CA GLU A 97 25.19 -8.73 0.41
C GLU A 97 25.52 -8.74 -1.09
N LYS A 98 26.80 -8.95 -1.42
CA LYS A 98 27.26 -9.08 -2.82
C LYS A 98 27.10 -10.53 -3.26
N ASP A 99 26.13 -10.81 -4.13
CA ASP A 99 26.00 -12.10 -4.80
C ASP A 99 26.57 -12.03 -6.23
N THR A 100 26.93 -13.17 -6.77
CA THR A 100 27.41 -13.38 -8.15
C THR A 100 26.48 -12.82 -9.23
N ILE A 101 25.19 -12.66 -8.92
CA ILE A 101 24.13 -12.20 -9.84
C ILE A 101 23.75 -10.72 -9.58
N GLY A 102 24.19 -10.14 -8.45
CA GLY A 102 23.91 -8.74 -8.09
C GLY A 102 23.79 -8.52 -6.59
N ASP A 103 23.56 -7.28 -6.21
CA ASP A 103 23.40 -6.89 -4.80
C ASP A 103 22.05 -7.39 -4.25
N ILE A 104 22.09 -8.04 -3.09
CA ILE A 104 20.90 -8.42 -2.31
C ILE A 104 20.76 -7.43 -1.15
N ILE A 105 19.62 -6.74 -1.10
CA ILE A 105 19.28 -5.85 0.00
C ILE A 105 18.48 -6.65 1.02
N ILE A 106 18.93 -6.61 2.27
CA ILE A 106 18.36 -7.38 3.37
C ILE A 106 17.90 -6.39 4.44
N LEU A 107 16.70 -6.62 4.99
CA LEU A 107 16.22 -5.98 6.21
C LEU A 107 16.56 -6.88 7.41
N PRO A 108 17.51 -6.48 8.27
CA PRO A 108 17.91 -7.25 9.45
C PRO A 108 16.74 -7.48 10.41
N ARG A 109 16.78 -8.60 11.13
CA ARG A 109 15.64 -9.03 11.96
C ARG A 109 15.37 -8.06 13.11
N GLU A 110 16.42 -7.51 13.68
CA GLU A 110 16.42 -6.55 14.77
C GLU A 110 15.82 -5.21 14.38
N GLN A 111 15.88 -4.84 13.10
CA GLN A 111 15.26 -3.61 12.59
C GLN A 111 13.78 -3.77 12.24
N ALA A 112 13.28 -5.01 12.14
CA ALA A 112 11.96 -5.29 11.57
C ALA A 112 10.81 -4.57 12.29
N VAL A 113 10.85 -4.48 13.63
CA VAL A 113 9.82 -3.77 14.40
C VAL A 113 9.77 -2.28 14.04
N LEU A 114 10.93 -1.63 13.99
CA LEU A 114 11.01 -0.22 13.59
C LEU A 114 10.58 -0.04 12.14
N MET A 115 10.93 -0.97 11.25
CA MET A 115 10.53 -0.89 9.85
C MET A 115 9.03 -1.12 9.65
N THR A 116 8.36 -1.90 10.52
CA THR A 116 6.90 -1.99 10.54
C THR A 116 6.26 -0.64 10.85
N TYR A 117 6.84 0.14 11.78
CA TYR A 117 6.38 1.51 12.03
C TYR A 117 6.51 2.38 10.77
N TYR A 118 7.66 2.35 10.08
CA TYR A 118 7.83 3.09 8.82
C TYR A 118 6.85 2.61 7.73
N ARG A 119 6.65 1.30 7.57
CA ARG A 119 5.66 0.75 6.61
C ARG A 119 4.25 1.26 6.92
N ASN A 120 3.86 1.27 8.20
CA ASN A 120 2.52 1.65 8.63
C ASN A 120 2.18 3.12 8.34
N ASN A 121 3.19 4.00 8.20
CA ASN A 121 2.97 5.40 7.81
C ASN A 121 2.41 5.59 6.39
N ILE A 122 2.45 4.54 5.54
CA ILE A 122 1.88 4.58 4.18
C ILE A 122 0.97 3.38 3.87
N ALA A 123 0.72 2.50 4.84
CA ALA A 123 -0.02 1.26 4.60
C ALA A 123 -1.44 1.55 4.05
N HIS A 124 -2.12 2.57 4.58
CA HIS A 124 -3.42 3.03 4.11
C HIS A 124 -3.40 3.53 2.66
N MET A 125 -2.28 4.07 2.19
CA MET A 125 -2.13 4.55 0.81
C MET A 125 -2.04 3.41 -0.20
N LEU A 126 -1.59 2.22 0.24
CA LEU A 126 -1.38 1.05 -0.62
C LEU A 126 -2.37 -0.09 -0.36
N VAL A 127 -3.21 -0.02 0.67
CA VAL A 127 -4.07 -1.16 1.07
C VAL A 127 -5.07 -1.56 -0.02
N LEU A 128 -5.67 -0.59 -0.72
CA LEU A 128 -6.67 -0.88 -1.75
C LEU A 128 -6.06 -1.55 -2.99
N PRO A 129 -4.96 -1.04 -3.61
CA PRO A 129 -4.29 -1.77 -4.68
C PRO A 129 -3.70 -3.11 -4.21
N SER A 130 -3.25 -3.20 -2.96
CA SER A 130 -2.78 -4.48 -2.37
C SER A 130 -3.92 -5.49 -2.27
N LEU A 131 -5.12 -5.06 -1.86
CA LEU A 131 -6.30 -5.91 -1.77
C LEU A 131 -6.74 -6.39 -3.16
N MET A 132 -6.77 -5.50 -4.15
CA MET A 132 -7.03 -5.86 -5.55
C MET A 132 -6.01 -6.90 -6.05
N ALA A 133 -4.72 -6.67 -5.80
CA ALA A 133 -3.67 -7.61 -6.16
C ALA A 133 -3.84 -8.97 -5.47
N ALA A 134 -4.24 -8.99 -4.19
CA ALA A 134 -4.49 -10.22 -3.46
C ALA A 134 -5.67 -11.02 -4.05
N ILE A 135 -6.79 -10.36 -4.33
CA ILE A 135 -7.98 -10.98 -4.92
C ILE A 135 -7.64 -11.55 -6.31
N VAL A 136 -7.03 -10.74 -7.20
CA VAL A 136 -6.67 -11.21 -8.55
C VAL A 136 -5.65 -12.35 -8.47
N THR A 137 -4.68 -12.29 -7.55
CA THR A 137 -3.71 -13.37 -7.34
C THR A 137 -4.37 -14.68 -6.90
N GLN A 138 -5.35 -14.60 -6.01
CA GLN A 138 -6.08 -15.75 -5.49
C GLN A 138 -6.96 -16.40 -6.58
N HIS A 139 -7.68 -15.59 -7.36
CA HIS A 139 -8.62 -16.09 -8.37
C HIS A 139 -7.98 -16.40 -9.72
N ARG A 140 -6.77 -15.90 -10.00
CA ARG A 140 -6.03 -15.97 -11.29
C ARG A 140 -6.66 -15.18 -12.43
N ARG A 141 -7.99 -15.19 -12.52
CA ARG A 141 -8.82 -14.34 -13.36
C ARG A 141 -10.10 -13.97 -12.61
N ILE A 142 -10.60 -12.76 -12.78
CA ILE A 142 -11.81 -12.31 -12.10
C ILE A 142 -12.51 -11.22 -12.91
N SER A 143 -13.85 -11.28 -12.98
CA SER A 143 -14.62 -10.19 -13.60
C SER A 143 -14.57 -8.92 -12.74
N ARG A 144 -14.71 -7.77 -13.38
CA ARG A 144 -14.73 -6.47 -12.67
C ARG A 144 -15.84 -6.39 -11.61
N VAL A 145 -17.00 -7.01 -11.89
CA VAL A 145 -18.14 -7.07 -10.98
C VAL A 145 -17.83 -7.92 -9.75
N ALA A 146 -17.23 -9.11 -9.94
CA ALA A 146 -16.84 -9.96 -8.81
C ALA A 146 -15.76 -9.28 -7.95
N LEU A 147 -14.78 -8.61 -8.57
CA LEU A 147 -13.79 -7.82 -7.84
C LEU A 147 -14.45 -6.74 -6.96
N GLN A 148 -15.44 -6.01 -7.49
CA GLN A 148 -16.20 -5.02 -6.71
C GLN A 148 -16.83 -5.67 -5.48
N GLN A 149 -17.50 -6.82 -5.67
CA GLN A 149 -18.23 -7.49 -4.59
C GLN A 149 -17.30 -7.93 -3.45
N HIS A 150 -16.10 -8.42 -3.78
CA HIS A 150 -15.09 -8.75 -2.77
C HIS A 150 -14.61 -7.52 -2.01
N ILE A 151 -14.37 -6.40 -2.71
CA ILE A 151 -13.92 -5.16 -2.08
C ILE A 151 -15.03 -4.56 -1.22
N ASP A 152 -16.27 -4.49 -1.71
CA ASP A 152 -17.44 -4.02 -0.96
C ASP A 152 -17.64 -4.78 0.36
N ALA A 153 -17.35 -6.09 0.37
CA ALA A 153 -17.48 -6.92 1.57
C ALA A 153 -16.38 -6.62 2.62
N LEU A 154 -15.16 -6.32 2.18
CA LEU A 154 -14.00 -6.14 3.06
C LEU A 154 -13.77 -4.68 3.46
N TYR A 155 -14.18 -3.73 2.61
CA TYR A 155 -13.88 -2.32 2.76
C TYR A 155 -14.40 -1.68 4.06
N PRO A 156 -15.61 -1.99 4.58
CA PRO A 156 -16.09 -1.38 5.82
C PRO A 156 -15.16 -1.62 7.01
N MET A 157 -14.60 -2.83 7.13
CA MET A 157 -13.63 -3.17 8.17
C MET A 157 -12.31 -2.41 7.96
N LEU A 158 -11.78 -2.41 6.73
CA LEU A 158 -10.54 -1.71 6.41
C LEU A 158 -10.66 -0.20 6.61
N LYS A 159 -11.80 0.40 6.23
CA LYS A 159 -12.09 1.82 6.43
C LYS A 159 -12.09 2.19 7.91
N ALA A 160 -12.68 1.36 8.76
CA ALA A 160 -12.72 1.59 10.20
C ALA A 160 -11.33 1.44 10.85
N GLU A 161 -10.58 0.40 10.48
CA GLU A 161 -9.27 0.10 11.09
C GLU A 161 -8.17 1.07 10.63
N LEU A 162 -8.17 1.43 9.34
CA LEU A 162 -7.14 2.25 8.72
C LEU A 162 -7.58 3.69 8.44
N PHE A 163 -8.76 4.09 8.91
CA PHE A 163 -9.33 5.43 8.69
C PHE A 163 -9.29 5.85 7.20
N LEU A 164 -9.78 4.97 6.32
CA LEU A 164 -9.74 5.20 4.88
C LEU A 164 -10.72 6.29 4.45
N ARG A 165 -10.32 7.08 3.46
CA ARG A 165 -11.05 8.29 3.08
C ARG A 165 -12.28 8.05 2.22
N TRP A 166 -12.27 7.04 1.35
CA TRP A 166 -13.31 6.91 0.33
C TRP A 166 -14.62 6.43 0.95
N GLU A 167 -15.71 7.05 0.55
CA GLU A 167 -17.05 6.54 0.78
C GLU A 167 -17.38 5.42 -0.21
N ARG A 168 -18.44 4.66 0.10
CA ARG A 168 -18.77 3.44 -0.65
C ARG A 168 -19.08 3.72 -2.12
N ASP A 169 -19.73 4.82 -2.42
CA ASP A 169 -20.08 5.27 -3.77
C ASP A 169 -18.87 5.72 -4.58
N GLU A 170 -17.78 6.14 -3.93
CA GLU A 170 -16.51 6.49 -4.60
C GLU A 170 -15.70 5.26 -5.01
N LEU A 171 -15.88 4.11 -4.33
CA LEU A 171 -15.05 2.92 -4.52
C LEU A 171 -15.01 2.42 -5.96
N ALA A 172 -16.15 2.44 -6.66
CA ALA A 172 -16.22 1.94 -8.03
C ALA A 172 -15.24 2.68 -8.95
N GLY A 173 -15.19 4.01 -8.86
CA GLY A 173 -14.27 4.83 -9.64
C GLY A 173 -12.81 4.58 -9.29
N VAL A 174 -12.48 4.53 -7.99
CA VAL A 174 -11.11 4.29 -7.53
C VAL A 174 -10.59 2.91 -7.97
N ILE A 175 -11.44 1.88 -7.91
CA ILE A 175 -11.08 0.54 -8.37
C ILE A 175 -10.82 0.54 -9.89
N ASP A 176 -11.57 1.32 -10.67
CA ASP A 176 -11.37 1.43 -12.12
C ASP A 176 -10.04 2.13 -12.45
N GLU A 177 -9.72 3.21 -11.74
CA GLU A 177 -8.44 3.93 -11.87
C GLU A 177 -7.25 3.03 -11.51
N LEU A 178 -7.34 2.34 -10.36
CA LEU A 178 -6.32 1.40 -9.92
C LEU A 178 -6.16 0.22 -10.88
N ALA A 179 -7.26 -0.34 -11.39
CA ALA A 179 -7.20 -1.44 -12.36
C ALA A 179 -6.52 -0.97 -13.66
N SER A 180 -6.84 0.24 -14.13
CA SER A 180 -6.22 0.85 -15.30
C SER A 180 -4.72 1.06 -15.09
N GLU A 181 -4.30 1.54 -13.92
CA GLU A 181 -2.89 1.72 -13.59
C GLU A 181 -2.15 0.37 -13.46
N MET A 182 -2.75 -0.63 -12.80
CA MET A 182 -2.19 -1.98 -12.71
C MET A 182 -2.06 -2.64 -14.10
N GLN A 183 -3.02 -2.37 -15.01
CA GLN A 183 -2.94 -2.81 -16.40
C GLN A 183 -1.85 -2.06 -17.17
N ARG A 184 -1.72 -0.74 -17.00
CA ARG A 184 -0.66 0.07 -17.62
C ARG A 184 0.73 -0.41 -17.23
N GLN A 185 0.93 -0.77 -15.97
CA GLN A 185 2.17 -1.37 -15.47
C GLN A 185 2.38 -2.83 -15.93
N GLY A 186 1.35 -3.45 -16.51
CA GLY A 186 1.36 -4.84 -16.92
C GLY A 186 1.30 -5.83 -15.76
N LEU A 187 0.83 -5.44 -14.57
CA LEU A 187 0.61 -6.36 -13.45
C LEU A 187 -0.56 -7.30 -13.73
N ILE A 188 -1.58 -6.77 -14.41
CA ILE A 188 -2.76 -7.48 -14.87
C ILE A 188 -2.97 -7.23 -16.37
N THR A 189 -3.80 -8.06 -16.99
CA THR A 189 -4.28 -7.88 -18.36
C THR A 189 -5.81 -7.97 -18.37
N LEU A 190 -6.45 -7.27 -19.30
CA LEU A 190 -7.89 -7.33 -19.50
C LEU A 190 -8.19 -8.24 -20.70
N GLN A 191 -8.94 -9.31 -20.48
CA GLN A 191 -9.36 -10.27 -21.51
C GLN A 191 -10.84 -10.58 -21.29
N ASP A 192 -11.68 -10.40 -22.32
CA ASP A 192 -13.12 -10.70 -22.29
C ASP A 192 -13.88 -10.06 -21.10
N GLY A 193 -13.45 -8.87 -20.65
CA GLY A 193 -14.04 -8.18 -19.50
C GLY A 193 -13.60 -8.72 -18.12
N GLU A 194 -12.63 -9.63 -18.09
CA GLU A 194 -12.00 -10.16 -16.89
C GLU A 194 -10.57 -9.63 -16.72
N LEU A 195 -10.17 -9.44 -15.46
CA LEU A 195 -8.81 -9.08 -15.06
C LEU A 195 -8.04 -10.38 -14.84
N HIS A 196 -6.92 -10.55 -15.54
CA HIS A 196 -6.04 -11.71 -15.47
C HIS A 196 -4.67 -11.31 -14.92
N ILE A 197 -4.03 -12.18 -14.15
CA ILE A 197 -2.62 -12.00 -13.77
C ILE A 197 -1.76 -12.00 -15.04
N ASN A 198 -0.82 -11.06 -15.14
CA ASN A 198 0.26 -11.17 -16.12
C ASN A 198 1.42 -12.01 -15.54
N PRO A 199 1.73 -13.20 -16.08
CA PRO A 199 2.82 -14.04 -15.57
C PRO A 199 4.18 -13.33 -15.56
N ALA A 200 4.43 -12.43 -16.51
CA ALA A 200 5.69 -11.69 -16.61
C ALA A 200 5.94 -10.73 -15.43
N ARG A 201 4.88 -10.30 -14.74
CA ARG A 201 4.95 -9.40 -13.57
C ARG A 201 4.42 -10.04 -12.28
N SER A 202 4.30 -11.37 -12.25
CA SER A 202 3.68 -12.08 -11.12
C SER A 202 4.39 -11.84 -9.78
N ARG A 203 5.70 -11.62 -9.76
CA ARG A 203 6.44 -11.33 -8.51
C ARG A 203 6.03 -9.99 -7.92
N THR A 204 6.03 -8.94 -8.75
CA THR A 204 5.64 -7.59 -8.37
C THR A 204 4.20 -7.56 -7.85
N LEU A 205 3.30 -8.26 -8.55
CA LEU A 205 1.90 -8.41 -8.13
C LEU A 205 1.78 -9.17 -6.79
N GLN A 206 2.58 -10.23 -6.57
CA GLN A 206 2.57 -11.00 -5.32
C GLN A 206 3.10 -10.20 -4.12
N LEU A 207 4.13 -9.38 -4.32
CA LEU A 207 4.65 -8.48 -3.29
C LEU A 207 3.63 -7.39 -2.95
N LEU A 208 2.98 -6.80 -3.95
CA LEU A 208 1.87 -5.87 -3.72
C LEU A 208 0.71 -6.56 -2.98
N ALA A 209 0.34 -7.77 -3.38
CA ALA A 209 -0.70 -8.56 -2.71
C ALA A 209 -0.38 -8.92 -1.26
N ALA A 210 0.90 -8.96 -0.86
CA ALA A 210 1.29 -9.23 0.52
C ALA A 210 0.90 -8.09 1.46
N GLY A 211 0.88 -6.84 0.97
CA GLY A 211 0.49 -5.67 1.77
C GLY A 211 -0.96 -5.69 2.26
N ALA A 212 -1.82 -6.58 1.76
CA ALA A 212 -3.20 -6.75 2.23
C ALA A 212 -3.38 -7.84 3.29
N ARG A 213 -2.34 -8.65 3.56
CA ARG A 213 -2.39 -9.77 4.52
C ARG A 213 -1.76 -9.44 5.87
N GLU A 214 -1.13 -8.28 5.98
CA GLU A 214 -0.33 -7.83 7.12
C GLU A 214 -1.04 -6.76 7.94
#